data_AF-A0A0M8YPL9-F1
#
_entry.id   AF-A0A0M8YPL9-F1
#
_cell.length_a   1.000
_cell.length_b   1.000
_cell.length_c   1.000
_cell.angle_alpha   90.00
_cell.angle_beta   90.00
_cell.angle_gamma   90.00
#
_symmetry.space_group_name_H-M   'P 1'
#
loop_
_entity.id
_entity.type
_entity.pdbx_description
1 polymer ?
#
loop_
_entity_poly.entity_id
_entity_poly.type
_entity_poly.pdbx_seq_one_letter_code
_entity_poly.pdbx_strand_id
1 'polypeptide(L)'
;MIGISSRMDDVVSWYRALEESDRPRAYFEFVDVEGWVDEGARALYETVEHEGELIAIRQIELPSAGGMHRYSWRRMEDAYGGLTDEPIDPHEDPVKPIPREAFVKVWNSLPYEV
;
A
#
# COMPACT_ATOMS: atom_id res chain seq x y z
N MET A 1 -10.04 -21.93 22.38
CA MET A 1 -8.94 -21.73 21.41
C MET A 1 -9.37 -20.56 20.54
N ILE A 2 -8.94 -19.34 20.89
CA ILE A 2 -9.23 -18.15 20.08
C ILE A 2 -8.21 -18.20 18.95
N GLY A 3 -8.62 -18.80 17.84
CA GLY A 3 -7.74 -19.17 16.73
C GLY A 3 -7.33 -17.95 15.92
N ILE A 4 -6.14 -18.01 15.35
CA ILE A 4 -5.49 -17.02 14.49
C ILE A 4 -6.45 -16.40 13.44
N SER A 5 -7.47 -17.16 12.99
CA SER A 5 -8.55 -16.69 12.11
C SER A 5 -9.29 -15.44 12.63
N SER A 6 -9.62 -15.36 13.93
CA SER A 6 -10.36 -14.22 14.49
C SER A 6 -9.56 -12.92 14.41
N ARG A 7 -8.23 -13.01 14.53
CA ARG A 7 -7.34 -11.84 14.49
C ARG A 7 -7.22 -11.27 13.08
N MET A 8 -7.25 -12.11 12.06
CA MET A 8 -7.21 -11.67 10.67
C MET A 8 -8.52 -10.99 10.25
N ASP A 9 -9.66 -11.52 10.70
CA ASP A 9 -10.97 -10.90 10.46
C ASP A 9 -11.07 -9.51 11.11
N ASP A 10 -10.51 -9.33 12.31
CA ASP A 10 -10.43 -8.03 12.99
C ASP A 10 -9.56 -7.04 12.21
N VAL A 11 -8.40 -7.48 11.71
CA VAL A 11 -7.50 -6.66 10.90
C VAL A 11 -8.16 -6.23 9.58
N VAL A 12 -8.77 -7.17 8.85
CA VAL A 12 -9.49 -6.86 7.61
C VAL A 12 -10.63 -5.88 7.86
N SER A 13 -11.36 -6.06 8.97
CA SER A 13 -12.44 -5.16 9.36
C SER A 13 -11.92 -3.75 9.69
N TRP A 14 -10.75 -3.65 10.34
CA TRP A 14 -10.11 -2.38 10.63
C TRP A 14 -9.67 -1.64 9.36
N TYR A 15 -8.94 -2.29 8.45
CA TYR A 15 -8.53 -1.67 7.17
C TYR A 15 -9.73 -1.29 6.31
N ARG A 16 -10.78 -2.11 6.31
CA ARG A 16 -12.03 -1.78 5.61
C ARG A 16 -12.68 -0.52 6.20
N ALA A 17 -12.75 -0.42 7.52
CA ALA A 17 -13.32 0.76 8.19
C ALA A 17 -12.50 2.03 7.92
N LEU A 18 -11.17 1.90 7.83
CA LEU A 18 -10.28 2.99 7.42
C LEU A 18 -10.56 3.45 5.97
N GLU A 19 -10.65 2.50 5.02
CA GLU A 19 -10.95 2.80 3.62
C GLU A 19 -12.34 3.45 3.44
N GLU A 20 -13.34 2.99 4.20
CA GLU A 20 -14.72 3.50 4.16
C GLU A 20 -14.90 4.84 4.93
N SER A 21 -13.90 5.30 5.67
CA SER A 21 -13.98 6.54 6.46
C SER A 21 -13.88 7.80 5.60
N ASP A 22 -14.34 8.95 6.11
CA ASP A 22 -14.21 10.25 5.44
C ASP A 22 -12.89 10.99 5.77
N ARG A 23 -11.94 10.33 6.46
CA ARG A 23 -10.68 10.95 6.88
C ARG A 23 -9.82 11.40 5.69
N PRO A 24 -8.92 12.38 5.85
CA PRO A 24 -8.08 12.86 4.75
C PRO A 24 -7.22 11.74 4.14
N ARG A 25 -7.08 11.75 2.81
CA ARG A 25 -6.22 10.82 2.07
C ARG A 25 -4.95 11.53 1.62
N ALA A 26 -3.83 10.84 1.68
CA ALA A 26 -2.58 11.25 1.06
C ALA A 26 -2.05 10.13 0.15
N TYR A 27 -1.19 10.49 -0.80
CA TYR A 27 -0.68 9.54 -1.79
C TYR A 27 0.81 9.71 -1.94
N PHE A 28 1.52 8.59 -1.96
CA PHE A 28 2.97 8.56 -1.95
C PHE A 28 3.52 7.56 -2.95
N GLU A 29 4.76 7.80 -3.37
CA GLU A 29 5.57 6.88 -4.15
C GLU A 29 6.93 6.69 -3.48
N PHE A 30 7.30 5.43 -3.29
CA PHE A 30 8.65 4.99 -3.00
C PHE A 30 9.31 4.46 -4.29
N VAL A 31 10.61 4.71 -4.43
CA VAL A 31 11.46 4.12 -5.48
C VAL A 31 12.69 3.52 -4.81
N ASP A 32 12.94 2.23 -5.01
CA ASP A 32 14.11 1.55 -4.46
C ASP A 32 15.37 1.92 -5.25
N VAL A 33 15.93 3.10 -4.98
CA VAL A 33 17.14 3.60 -5.66
C VAL A 33 18.42 2.94 -5.18
N GLU A 34 18.44 2.40 -3.96
CA GLU A 34 19.61 1.78 -3.35
C GLU A 34 19.66 0.26 -3.57
N GLY A 35 18.58 -0.33 -4.09
CA GLY A 35 18.48 -1.77 -4.34
C GLY A 35 18.38 -2.59 -3.05
N TRP A 36 17.64 -2.10 -2.05
CA TRP A 36 17.39 -2.83 -0.81
C TRP A 36 16.66 -4.15 -1.04
N VAL A 37 15.77 -4.18 -2.05
CA VAL A 37 14.99 -5.35 -2.45
C VAL A 37 15.18 -5.62 -3.94
N ASP A 38 14.95 -4.61 -4.78
CA ASP A 38 14.96 -4.71 -6.24
C ASP A 38 15.20 -3.31 -6.82
N GLU A 39 16.43 -3.02 -7.28
CA GLU A 39 16.82 -1.69 -7.74
C GLU A 39 15.88 -1.18 -8.85
N GLY A 40 15.27 -0.03 -8.63
CA GLY A 40 14.30 0.59 -9.53
C GLY A 40 12.85 0.09 -9.36
N ALA A 41 12.60 -0.86 -8.46
CA ALA A 41 11.24 -1.19 -8.06
C ALA A 41 10.55 0.02 -7.42
N ARG A 42 9.23 0.08 -7.57
CA ARG A 42 8.41 1.19 -7.08
C ARG A 42 7.28 0.64 -6.22
N ALA A 43 6.92 1.39 -5.19
CA ALA A 43 5.70 1.18 -4.44
C ALA A 43 4.89 2.47 -4.39
N LEU A 44 3.58 2.37 -4.63
CA LEU A 44 2.66 3.50 -4.51
C LEU A 44 1.68 3.22 -3.39
N TYR A 45 1.37 4.24 -2.60
CA TYR A 45 0.51 4.14 -1.43
C TYR A 45 -0.64 5.15 -1.51
N GLU A 46 -1.86 4.69 -1.26
CA GLU A 46 -2.98 5.53 -0.81
C GLU A 46 -3.07 5.35 0.70
N THR A 47 -2.87 6.43 1.44
CA THR A 47 -2.91 6.43 2.90
C THR A 47 -4.10 7.21 3.43
N VAL A 48 -4.51 6.88 4.65
CA VAL A 48 -5.49 7.64 5.42
C VAL A 48 -4.86 8.08 6.74
N GLU A 49 -5.16 9.30 7.18
CA GLU A 49 -4.76 9.74 8.51
C GLU A 49 -5.53 8.96 9.59
N HIS A 50 -4.81 8.46 10.59
CA HIS A 50 -5.39 7.84 11.78
C HIS A 50 -4.49 8.11 12.99
N GLU A 51 -5.00 8.89 13.94
CA GLU A 51 -4.31 9.19 15.22
C GLU A 51 -2.93 9.84 15.04
N GLY A 52 -2.77 10.64 13.99
CA GLY A 52 -1.51 11.32 13.65
C GLY A 52 -0.58 10.53 12.73
N GLU A 53 -0.93 9.28 12.41
CA GLU A 53 -0.17 8.40 11.51
C GLU A 53 -0.83 8.31 10.14
N LEU A 54 -0.03 8.06 9.09
CA LEU A 54 -0.54 7.83 7.73
C LEU A 54 -0.55 6.33 7.43
N ILE A 55 -1.70 5.71 7.59
CA ILE A 55 -1.87 4.27 7.39
C ILE A 55 -2.16 3.97 5.92
N ALA A 56 -1.37 3.10 5.29
CA ALA A 56 -1.65 2.64 3.94
C ALA A 56 -2.95 1.81 3.91
N ILE A 57 -3.92 2.22 3.11
CA ILE A 57 -5.18 1.47 2.90
C ILE A 57 -5.19 0.75 1.55
N ARG A 58 -4.36 1.24 0.60
CA ARG A 58 -4.06 0.55 -0.65
C ARG A 58 -2.60 0.72 -1.02
N GLN A 59 -2.02 -0.33 -1.56
CA GLN A 59 -0.63 -0.37 -2.02
C GLN A 59 -0.54 -1.01 -3.40
N ILE A 60 0.33 -0.46 -4.24
CA ILE A 60 0.71 -1.03 -5.52
C ILE A 60 2.22 -1.27 -5.49
N GLU A 61 2.64 -2.51 -5.70
CA GLU A 61 4.06 -2.82 -5.93
C GLU A 61 4.30 -3.05 -7.43
N LEU A 62 5.35 -2.41 -7.93
CA LEU A 62 5.80 -2.48 -9.31
C LEU A 62 7.28 -2.93 -9.29
N PRO A 63 7.55 -4.24 -9.41
CA PRO A 63 8.90 -4.77 -9.51
C PRO A 63 9.64 -4.19 -10.73
N SER A 64 10.97 -4.08 -10.65
CA SER A 64 11.81 -3.56 -11.74
C SER A 64 11.73 -4.46 -12.99
N ALA A 65 11.58 -5.77 -12.78
CA ALA A 65 11.41 -6.78 -13.82
C ALA A 65 10.04 -6.74 -14.51
N GLY A 66 9.13 -5.88 -14.06
CA GLY A 66 7.76 -5.77 -14.56
C GLY A 66 6.74 -6.56 -13.74
N GLY A 67 5.48 -6.43 -14.13
CA GLY A 67 4.33 -6.91 -13.34
C GLY A 67 3.76 -5.85 -12.41
N MET A 68 2.75 -6.23 -11.63
CA MET A 68 2.08 -5.35 -10.68
C MET A 68 1.30 -6.15 -9.65
N HIS A 69 1.56 -5.87 -8.37
CA HIS A 69 0.81 -6.42 -7.25
C HIS A 69 -0.01 -5.32 -6.60
N ARG A 70 -1.22 -5.66 -6.15
CA ARG A 70 -2.13 -4.70 -5.52
C ARG A 70 -2.64 -5.27 -4.23
N TYR A 71 -2.57 -4.46 -3.19
CA TYR A 71 -3.01 -4.82 -1.86
C TYR A 71 -4.01 -3.82 -1.34
N SER A 72 -5.00 -4.35 -0.61
CA SER A 72 -6.04 -3.62 0.13
C SER A 72 -6.67 -4.59 1.13
N TRP A 73 -7.66 -4.17 1.91
CA TRP A 73 -8.39 -5.08 2.81
C TRP A 73 -8.97 -6.33 2.09
N ARG A 74 -9.20 -6.26 0.77
CA ARG A 74 -9.69 -7.40 -0.03
C ARG A 74 -8.60 -8.41 -0.39
N ARG A 75 -7.33 -7.99 -0.34
CA ARG A 75 -6.13 -8.79 -0.64
C ARG A 75 -4.97 -8.18 0.14
N MET A 76 -4.86 -8.56 1.41
CA MET A 76 -3.85 -8.01 2.33
C MET A 76 -2.44 -8.49 1.97
N GLU A 77 -2.30 -9.71 1.48
CA GLU A 77 -1.03 -10.33 1.14
C GLU A 77 -1.17 -11.31 -0.02
N ASP A 78 -0.07 -11.62 -0.69
CA ASP A 78 0.07 -12.72 -1.62
C ASP A 78 1.48 -13.36 -1.50
N ALA A 79 1.89 -14.16 -2.48
CA ALA A 79 3.21 -14.80 -2.46
C ALA A 79 4.39 -13.83 -2.66
N TYR A 80 4.13 -12.58 -3.02
CA TYR A 80 5.11 -11.57 -3.41
C TYR A 80 5.24 -10.42 -2.40
N GLY A 81 4.27 -10.29 -1.49
CA GLY A 81 4.30 -9.24 -0.48
C GLY A 81 2.93 -9.00 0.15
N GLY A 82 2.71 -7.78 0.64
CA GLY A 82 1.47 -7.40 1.27
C GLY A 82 1.32 -5.89 1.44
N LEU A 83 0.13 -5.49 1.88
CA LEU A 83 -0.12 -4.14 2.37
C LEU A 83 0.77 -3.92 3.58
N THR A 84 1.59 -2.87 3.54
CA THR A 84 2.47 -2.49 4.65
C THR A 84 1.66 -2.36 5.94
N ASP A 85 2.17 -2.97 7.01
CA ASP A 85 1.64 -2.86 8.37
C ASP A 85 2.30 -1.72 9.17
N GLU A 86 3.33 -1.08 8.60
CA GLU A 86 3.96 0.12 9.14
C GLU A 86 3.33 1.40 8.54
N PRO A 87 3.10 2.44 9.37
CA PRO A 87 2.71 3.76 8.89
C PRO A 87 3.74 4.38 7.94
N ILE A 88 3.28 5.20 7.00
CA ILE A 88 4.15 6.00 6.14
C ILE A 88 4.50 7.31 6.86
N ASP A 89 5.77 7.53 7.16
CA ASP A 89 6.28 8.81 7.64
C ASP A 89 7.05 9.54 6.52
N PRO A 90 6.46 10.53 5.83
CA PRO A 90 7.15 11.25 4.76
C PRO A 90 8.35 12.10 5.22
N HIS A 91 8.60 12.22 6.53
CA HIS A 91 9.80 12.86 7.08
C HIS A 91 10.96 11.90 7.27
N GLU A 92 10.70 10.62 7.53
CA GLU A 92 11.72 9.59 7.78
C GLU A 92 11.86 8.63 6.60
N ASP A 93 10.76 8.32 5.92
CA ASP A 93 10.73 7.42 4.78
C ASP A 93 11.16 8.12 3.49
N PRO A 94 11.87 7.42 2.59
CA PRO A 94 12.27 7.92 1.27
C PRO A 94 11.09 7.93 0.26
N VAL A 95 9.92 8.38 0.70
CA VAL A 95 8.72 8.53 -0.14
C VAL A 95 8.58 9.96 -0.67
N LYS A 96 7.89 10.09 -1.81
CA LYS A 96 7.53 11.39 -2.39
C LYS A 96 6.02 11.51 -2.52
N PRO A 97 5.41 12.66 -2.18
CA PRO A 97 3.99 12.86 -2.42
C PRO A 97 3.69 12.84 -3.92
N ILE A 98 2.60 12.19 -4.29
CA ILE A 98 2.09 12.13 -5.68
C ILE A 98 0.64 12.61 -5.72
N PRO A 99 0.14 13.11 -6.87
CA PRO A 99 -1.27 13.45 -7.00
C PRO A 99 -2.12 12.16 -7.00
N ARG A 100 -3.34 12.27 -6.48
CA ARG A 100 -4.34 11.18 -6.47
C ARG A 100 -4.52 10.57 -7.86
N GLU A 101 -4.54 11.40 -8.90
CA GLU A 101 -4.75 10.97 -10.28
C GLU A 101 -3.63 10.04 -10.77
N ALA A 102 -2.40 10.24 -10.31
CA ALA A 102 -1.28 9.36 -10.65
C ALA A 102 -1.47 7.97 -10.03
N PHE A 103 -1.83 7.92 -8.75
CA PHE A 103 -2.14 6.65 -8.07
C PHE A 103 -3.32 5.93 -8.74
N VAL A 104 -4.46 6.62 -8.91
CA VAL A 104 -5.70 6.05 -9.46
C VAL A 104 -5.50 5.52 -10.88
N LYS A 105 -4.65 6.17 -11.67
CA LYS A 105 -4.29 5.70 -13.02
C LYS A 105 -3.60 4.34 -13.00
N VAL A 106 -2.63 4.13 -12.10
CA VAL A 106 -1.93 2.84 -11.96
C VAL A 106 -2.83 1.81 -11.30
N TRP A 107 -3.60 2.21 -10.28
CA TRP A 107 -4.53 1.32 -9.60
C TRP A 107 -5.52 0.67 -10.57
N ASN A 108 -6.03 1.43 -11.55
CA ASN A 108 -7.00 0.96 -12.52
C ASN A 108 -6.40 0.39 -13.82
N SER A 109 -5.08 0.41 -14.02
CA SER A 109 -4.48 -0.13 -15.24
C SER A 109 -4.58 -1.66 -15.28
N LEU A 110 -4.46 -2.27 -16.46
CA LEU A 110 -4.24 -3.72 -16.49
C LEU A 110 -2.82 -4.03 -15.97
N PRO A 111 -2.58 -5.20 -15.36
CA PRO A 111 -1.22 -5.65 -15.11
C PRO A 111 -0.43 -5.62 -16.43
N TYR A 112 0.81 -5.15 -16.40
CA TYR A 112 1.70 -5.25 -17.55
C TYR A 112 1.86 -6.74 -17.89
N GLU A 113 1.44 -7.14 -19.09
CA GLU A 113 1.81 -8.43 -19.64
C GLU A 113 3.33 -8.38 -19.91
N VAL A 114 4.08 -9.23 -19.20
CA VAL A 114 5.53 -9.44 -19.41
C VAL A 114 5.77 -10.39 -20.58
#